data_AF-A0A0A1TN93-F1
#
_entry.id   AF-A0A0A1TN93-F1
#
_cell.length_a   1.000
_cell.length_b   1.000
_cell.length_c   1.000
_cell.angle_alpha   90.00
_cell.angle_beta   90.00
_cell.angle_gamma   90.00
#
_symmetry.space_group_name_H-M   'P 1'
#
loop_
_entity.id
_entity.type
_entity.pdbx_description
1 polymer ?
#
loop_
_entity_poly.entity_id
_entity_poly.type
_entity_poly.pdbx_seq_one_letter_code
_entity_poly.pdbx_strand_id
1 'polypeptide(L)'
;MDLLGIVIVTVGTFIPGIYYIFFCELALRRFHWFIVITSGSGKNRSRFGLEYMLNYLLELCVYSSGVFLYAFRIAERFAPGRFDIWGSSHEIFHVFILCAMYIQTYSLMQAFTACHILEICGIQQAAHQLR
;
A
#
# COMPACT_ATOMS: atom_id res chain seq x y z
N MET A 1 -21.48 8.56 7.09
CA MET A 1 -20.35 8.63 8.05
C MET A 1 -19.10 7.97 7.47
N ASP A 2 -19.00 7.97 6.15
CA ASP A 2 -18.32 6.91 5.41
C ASP A 2 -16.93 7.42 4.97
N LEU A 3 -16.89 8.69 4.56
CA LEU A 3 -15.66 9.43 4.30
C LEU A 3 -14.77 9.53 5.55
N LEU A 4 -15.36 9.76 6.73
CA LEU A 4 -14.61 9.90 7.98
C LEU A 4 -13.90 8.59 8.34
N GLY A 5 -14.59 7.45 8.19
CA GLY A 5 -14.02 6.13 8.43
C GLY A 5 -12.86 5.81 7.50
N ILE A 6 -13.02 6.06 6.19
CA ILE A 6 -11.97 5.86 5.19
C ILE A 6 -10.75 6.72 5.51
N VAL A 7 -10.94 8.01 5.80
CA VAL A 7 -9.83 8.92 6.14
C VAL A 7 -9.09 8.47 7.40
N ILE A 8 -9.82 8.10 8.46
CA ILE A 8 -9.20 7.63 9.70
C ILE A 8 -8.38 6.37 9.44
N VAL A 9 -8.92 5.41 8.69
CA VAL A 9 -8.22 4.15 8.43
C VAL A 9 -6.99 4.34 7.55
N THR A 10 -7.11 5.14 6.47
CA THR A 10 -5.99 5.42 5.56
C THR A 10 -4.88 6.17 6.28
N VAL A 11 -5.20 7.22 7.04
CA VAL A 11 -4.20 7.97 7.81
C VAL A 11 -3.58 7.09 8.90
N GLY A 12 -4.40 6.29 9.59
CA GLY A 12 -3.96 5.38 10.64
C GLY A 12 -2.99 4.30 10.14
N THR A 13 -3.14 3.80 8.92
CA THR A 13 -2.22 2.82 8.30
C THR A 13 -1.00 3.48 7.64
N PHE A 14 -1.12 4.74 7.21
CA PHE A 14 -0.03 5.46 6.54
C PHE A 14 1.12 5.81 7.50
N ILE A 15 0.79 6.18 8.75
CA ILE A 15 1.76 6.53 9.79
C ILE A 15 2.74 5.38 10.10
N PRO A 16 2.28 4.15 10.44
CA PRO A 16 3.18 3.03 10.63
C PRO A 16 3.88 2.64 9.33
N GLY A 17 3.20 2.72 8.17
CA GLY A 17 3.84 2.47 6.87
C GLY A 17 5.08 3.33 6.65
N ILE A 18 4.97 4.65 6.87
CA ILE A 18 6.13 5.55 6.81
C ILE A 18 7.18 5.14 7.85
N TYR A 19 6.78 4.90 9.10
CA TYR A 19 7.71 4.57 10.17
C TYR A 19 8.57 3.32 9.87
N TYR A 20 7.96 2.23 9.38
CA TYR A 20 8.67 0.99 9.07
C TYR A 20 9.52 1.07 7.79
N ILE A 21 9.14 1.90 6.81
CA ILE A 21 9.97 2.10 5.62
C ILE A 21 11.25 2.92 5.98
N PHE A 22 11.23 3.76 7.03
CA PHE A 22 12.36 4.65 7.40
C PHE A 22 12.98 4.36 8.76
N PHE A 23 12.85 3.12 9.24
CA PHE A 23 13.21 2.77 10.61
C PHE A 23 14.72 2.90 10.94
N CYS A 24 15.63 2.99 9.95
CA CYS A 24 17.06 2.82 10.21
C CYS A 24 18.04 3.95 9.76
N GLU A 25 17.67 5.06 9.05
CA GLU A 25 18.53 6.28 8.98
C GLU A 25 17.88 7.49 8.23
N LEU A 26 18.17 8.72 8.67
CA LEU A 26 17.46 9.99 8.32
C LEU A 26 17.92 10.74 7.04
N ALA A 27 19.11 10.45 6.47
CA ALA A 27 19.58 11.06 5.20
C ALA A 27 18.87 10.51 3.95
N LEU A 28 18.05 9.48 4.16
CA LEU A 28 16.86 9.17 3.38
C LEU A 28 17.18 8.40 2.07
N ARG A 29 16.38 7.44 1.64
CA ARG A 29 15.05 7.67 1.03
C ARG A 29 15.00 8.80 -0.03
N ARG A 30 15.98 9.73 -0.06
CA ARG A 30 16.39 10.64 -1.12
C ARG A 30 17.11 9.91 -2.28
N PHE A 31 17.86 8.83 -2.00
CA PHE A 31 18.56 8.01 -3.03
C PHE A 31 17.73 6.85 -3.61
N HIS A 32 16.77 6.32 -2.86
CA HIS A 32 15.79 5.31 -3.36
C HIS A 32 14.93 5.89 -4.50
N TRP A 33 14.77 7.22 -4.49
CA TRP A 33 14.13 8.07 -5.50
C TRP A 33 15.03 8.43 -6.70
N PHE A 34 16.29 7.97 -6.77
CA PHE A 34 17.22 8.31 -7.87
C PHE A 34 17.58 7.12 -8.78
N ILE A 35 17.57 5.88 -8.25
CA ILE A 35 18.06 4.67 -8.93
C ILE A 35 16.95 3.86 -9.64
N VAL A 36 15.71 3.88 -9.14
CA VAL A 36 14.53 3.31 -9.86
C VAL A 36 14.24 4.06 -11.17
N ILE A 37 14.76 5.29 -11.27
CA ILE A 37 14.57 6.20 -12.40
C ILE A 37 15.69 6.03 -13.48
N THR A 38 16.81 5.31 -13.22
CA THR A 38 18.02 5.38 -14.10
C THR A 38 18.55 4.11 -14.79
N SER A 39 18.44 2.86 -14.31
CA SER A 39 19.04 1.71 -15.05
C SER A 39 18.48 0.33 -14.67
N GLY A 40 18.17 -0.48 -15.68
CA GLY A 40 18.08 -1.93 -15.51
C GLY A 40 19.40 -2.56 -15.06
N SER A 41 19.32 -3.79 -14.54
CA SER A 41 20.40 -4.70 -14.10
C SER A 41 20.98 -4.47 -12.69
N GLY A 42 20.50 -5.27 -11.73
CA GLY A 42 21.09 -5.38 -10.38
C GLY A 42 20.44 -6.49 -9.56
N LYS A 43 20.95 -7.72 -9.69
CA LYS A 43 20.42 -8.96 -9.13
C LYS A 43 20.94 -9.19 -7.70
N ASN A 44 20.25 -8.63 -6.71
CA ASN A 44 20.12 -9.14 -5.33
C ASN A 44 19.09 -8.28 -4.57
N ARG A 45 17.86 -8.27 -5.08
CA ARG A 45 16.71 -7.59 -4.46
C ARG A 45 16.11 -8.56 -3.44
N SER A 46 16.10 -8.18 -2.17
CA SER A 46 15.34 -8.85 -1.12
C SER A 46 13.94 -9.13 -1.66
N ARG A 47 13.54 -10.40 -1.83
CA ARG A 47 12.21 -10.79 -2.38
C ARG A 47 11.09 -10.00 -1.73
N PHE A 48 11.25 -9.74 -0.43
CA PHE A 48 10.39 -8.93 0.41
C PHE A 48 10.08 -7.51 -0.11
N GLY A 49 11.07 -6.78 -0.62
CA GLY A 49 10.86 -5.40 -1.09
C GLY A 49 10.08 -5.34 -2.41
N LEU A 50 10.20 -6.37 -3.26
CA LEU A 50 9.46 -6.46 -4.51
C LEU A 50 7.97 -6.79 -4.27
N GLU A 51 7.70 -7.77 -3.40
CA GLU A 51 6.33 -8.12 -2.98
C GLU A 51 5.62 -6.92 -2.35
N TYR A 52 6.31 -6.15 -1.50
CA TYR A 52 5.77 -4.93 -0.89
C TYR A 52 5.41 -3.87 -1.94
N MET A 53 6.30 -3.61 -2.90
CA MET A 53 6.04 -2.64 -3.99
C MET A 53 4.89 -3.10 -4.91
N LEU A 54 4.81 -4.39 -5.22
CA LEU A 54 3.72 -4.96 -6.02
C LEU A 54 2.38 -4.85 -5.31
N ASN A 55 2.33 -5.14 -4.01
CA ASN A 55 1.12 -4.98 -3.20
C ASN A 55 0.66 -3.51 -3.14
N TYR A 56 1.58 -2.56 -3.06
CA TYR A 56 1.26 -1.13 -3.10
C TYR A 56 0.69 -0.68 -4.45
N LEU A 57 1.24 -1.18 -5.57
CA LEU A 57 0.68 -0.92 -6.90
C LEU A 57 -0.70 -1.56 -7.07
N LEU A 58 -0.89 -2.78 -6.54
CA LEU A 58 -2.17 -3.46 -6.57
C LEU A 58 -3.24 -2.70 -5.77
N GLU A 59 -2.91 -2.22 -4.57
CA GLU A 59 -3.77 -1.36 -3.76
C GLU A 59 -4.24 -0.14 -4.55
N LEU A 60 -3.31 0.58 -5.20
CA LEU A 60 -3.63 1.75 -6.01
C LEU A 60 -4.60 1.41 -7.16
N CYS A 61 -4.37 0.29 -7.85
CA CYS A 61 -5.26 -0.18 -8.92
C CYS A 61 -6.65 -0.54 -8.41
N VAL A 62 -6.75 -1.25 -7.29
CA VAL A 62 -8.02 -1.66 -6.68
C VAL A 62 -8.78 -0.44 -6.15
N TYR A 63 -8.11 0.47 -5.45
CA TYR A 63 -8.74 1.69 -4.95
C TYR A 63 -9.24 2.58 -6.10
N SER A 64 -8.41 2.80 -7.12
CA SER A 64 -8.75 3.64 -8.27
C SER A 64 -9.90 3.06 -9.09
N SER A 65 -9.94 1.73 -9.28
CA SER A 65 -11.05 1.08 -9.96
C SER A 65 -12.36 1.19 -9.18
N GLY A 66 -12.34 1.08 -7.85
CA GLY A 66 -13.51 1.33 -7.00
C GLY A 66 -14.04 2.76 -7.13
N VAL A 67 -13.15 3.76 -7.05
CA VAL A 67 -13.51 5.18 -7.24
C VAL A 67 -14.08 5.44 -8.63
N PHE A 68 -13.49 4.83 -9.67
CA PHE A 68 -13.96 4.94 -11.04
C PHE A 68 -15.38 4.39 -11.19
N LEU A 69 -15.65 3.18 -10.66
CA LEU A 69 -16.98 2.56 -10.73
C LEU A 69 -18.05 3.38 -9.99
N TYR A 70 -17.68 3.98 -8.86
CA TYR A 70 -18.53 4.89 -8.09
C TYR A 70 -18.84 6.18 -8.87
N ALA A 71 -17.81 6.84 -9.40
CA ALA A 71 -17.94 8.12 -10.10
C ALA A 71 -18.83 8.03 -11.35
N PHE A 72 -18.69 6.95 -12.12
CA PHE A 72 -19.48 6.75 -13.34
C PHE A 72 -20.84 6.07 -13.10
N ARG A 73 -21.17 5.74 -11.85
CA ARG A 73 -22.40 5.04 -11.45
C ARG A 73 -22.72 3.84 -12.36
N ILE A 74 -21.69 3.05 -12.67
CA ILE A 74 -21.75 2.06 -13.77
C ILE A 74 -22.90 1.06 -13.59
N ALA A 75 -23.18 0.57 -12.38
CA ALA A 75 -24.31 -0.34 -12.13
C ALA A 75 -25.69 0.31 -12.39
N GLU A 76 -25.91 1.50 -11.82
CA GLU A 76 -27.17 2.23 -11.92
C GLU A 76 -27.43 2.79 -13.32
N ARG A 77 -26.36 3.04 -14.09
CA ARG A 77 -26.42 3.52 -15.48
C ARG A 77 -26.90 2.45 -16.46
N PHE A 78 -26.60 1.17 -16.21
CA PHE A 78 -26.96 0.08 -17.11
C PHE A 78 -28.33 -0.56 -16.81
N ALA A 79 -28.83 -0.50 -15.57
CA ALA A 79 -30.20 -0.92 -15.25
C ALA A 79 -30.84 -0.02 -14.18
N PRO A 80 -31.52 1.08 -14.58
CA PRO A 80 -32.16 1.98 -13.63
C PRO A 80 -33.29 1.26 -12.87
N GLY A 81 -33.30 1.37 -11.54
CA GLY A 81 -34.34 0.82 -10.67
C GLY A 81 -34.19 -0.66 -10.27
N ARG A 82 -33.17 -1.38 -10.75
CA ARG A 82 -32.91 -2.78 -10.31
C ARG A 82 -31.92 -2.91 -9.16
N PHE A 83 -31.08 -1.92 -8.95
CA PHE A 83 -29.95 -1.97 -8.00
C PHE A 83 -30.15 -1.10 -6.75
N ASP A 84 -31.40 -0.88 -6.33
CA ASP A 84 -31.72 -0.06 -5.15
C ASP A 84 -31.37 -0.72 -3.80
N ILE A 85 -31.33 -2.05 -3.75
CA ILE A 85 -31.09 -2.80 -2.49
C ILE A 85 -29.76 -3.58 -2.53
N TRP A 86 -29.41 -4.16 -3.68
CA TRP A 86 -28.18 -4.94 -3.87
C TRP A 86 -27.48 -4.53 -5.16
N GLY A 87 -26.15 -4.42 -5.13
CA GLY A 87 -25.33 -4.15 -6.32
C GLY A 87 -25.28 -2.68 -6.76
N SER A 88 -25.63 -1.74 -5.89
CA SER A 88 -25.48 -0.31 -6.17
C SER A 88 -24.00 0.06 -6.33
N SER A 89 -23.72 1.17 -7.02
CA SER A 89 -22.34 1.64 -7.21
C SER A 89 -21.64 1.97 -5.89
N HIS A 90 -22.41 2.41 -4.88
CA HIS A 90 -21.94 2.69 -3.52
C HIS A 90 -21.53 1.41 -2.77
N GLU A 91 -22.29 0.33 -2.88
CA GLU A 91 -21.94 -0.94 -2.23
C GLU A 91 -20.72 -1.58 -2.88
N ILE A 92 -20.63 -1.52 -4.22
CA ILE A 92 -19.44 -2.00 -4.95
C ILE A 92 -18.21 -1.20 -4.51
N PHE A 93 -18.32 0.12 -4.37
CA PHE A 93 -17.24 0.97 -3.88
C PHE A 93 -16.70 0.54 -2.51
N HIS A 94 -17.59 0.22 -1.55
CA HIS A 94 -17.18 -0.28 -0.23
C HIS A 94 -16.42 -1.60 -0.31
N VAL A 95 -16.84 -2.53 -1.19
CA VAL A 95 -16.12 -3.80 -1.40
C VAL A 95 -14.70 -3.55 -1.93
N PHE A 96 -14.53 -2.66 -2.91
CA PHE A 96 -13.22 -2.32 -3.46
C PHE A 96 -12.32 -1.64 -2.42
N ILE A 97 -12.85 -0.72 -1.60
CA ILE A 97 -12.08 -0.11 -0.52
C ILE A 97 -11.68 -1.15 0.52
N LEU A 98 -12.57 -2.07 0.89
CA LEU A 98 -12.27 -3.10 1.89
C LEU A 98 -11.17 -4.06 1.40
N CYS A 99 -11.17 -4.41 0.12
CA CYS A 99 -10.08 -5.14 -0.52
C CYS A 99 -8.76 -4.34 -0.53
N ALA A 100 -8.79 -3.06 -0.86
CA ALA A 100 -7.59 -2.20 -0.84
C ALA A 100 -7.01 -2.09 0.58
N MET A 101 -7.87 -1.92 1.60
CA MET A 101 -7.47 -1.91 3.00
C MET A 101 -6.84 -3.23 3.44
N TYR A 102 -7.37 -4.37 2.99
CA TYR A 102 -6.78 -5.68 3.26
C TYR A 102 -5.37 -5.80 2.66
N ILE A 103 -5.18 -5.37 1.41
CA ILE A 103 -3.85 -5.38 0.75
C ILE A 103 -2.87 -4.47 1.49
N GLN A 104 -3.30 -3.26 1.86
CA GLN A 104 -2.50 -2.31 2.64
C GLN A 104 -2.05 -2.92 3.97
N THR A 105 -2.98 -3.50 4.74
CA THR A 105 -2.69 -4.09 6.05
C THR A 105 -1.81 -5.34 5.95
N TYR A 106 -2.00 -6.17 4.92
CA TYR A 106 -1.13 -7.31 4.64
C TYR A 106 0.31 -6.87 4.33
N SER A 107 0.47 -5.86 3.49
CA SER A 107 1.77 -5.28 3.13
C SER A 107 2.47 -4.67 4.35
N LEU A 108 1.71 -4.00 5.23
CA LEU A 108 2.22 -3.51 6.51
C LEU A 108 2.69 -4.66 7.41
N MET A 109 1.86 -5.68 7.62
CA MET A 109 2.19 -6.85 8.44
C MET A 109 3.48 -7.52 7.99
N GLN A 110 3.68 -7.61 6.67
CA GLN A 110 4.95 -8.01 6.08
C GLN A 110 6.09 -7.08 6.56
N ALA A 111 6.00 -5.77 6.34
CA ALA A 111 7.02 -4.82 6.78
C ALA A 111 7.37 -4.94 8.28
N PHE A 112 6.36 -5.06 9.15
CA PHE A 112 6.54 -5.31 10.59
C PHE A 112 7.33 -6.60 10.85
N THR A 113 6.92 -7.71 10.22
CA THR A 113 7.54 -9.03 10.41
C THR A 113 8.99 -9.02 9.96
N ALA A 114 9.30 -8.37 8.83
CA ALA A 114 10.67 -8.22 8.37
C ALA A 114 11.53 -7.39 9.33
N CYS A 115 11.01 -6.26 9.84
CA CYS A 115 11.72 -5.45 10.81
C CYS A 115 12.00 -6.20 12.13
N HIS A 116 11.08 -7.07 12.55
CA HIS A 116 11.19 -7.76 13.82
C HIS A 116 12.03 -9.04 13.74
N ILE A 117 11.93 -9.81 12.64
CA ILE A 117 12.69 -11.05 12.45
C ILE A 117 14.10 -10.78 11.96
N LEU A 118 14.27 -9.74 11.15
CA LEU A 118 15.56 -9.37 10.60
C LEU A 118 16.03 -8.15 11.39
N GLU A 119 16.87 -8.32 12.42
CA GLU A 119 17.62 -7.25 13.10
C GLU A 119 18.65 -6.57 12.15
N ILE A 120 18.22 -6.26 10.93
CA ILE A 120 19.02 -5.68 9.85
C ILE A 120 19.65 -4.38 10.28
N CYS A 121 18.95 -3.60 11.11
CA CYS A 121 19.47 -2.33 11.60
C CYS A 121 20.70 -2.54 12.50
N GLY A 122 20.69 -3.56 13.38
CA GLY A 122 21.85 -3.90 14.21
C GLY A 122 23.05 -4.43 13.41
N ILE A 123 22.81 -5.25 12.39
CA ILE A 123 23.87 -5.83 11.54
C ILE A 123 24.47 -4.78 10.59
N GLN A 124 23.67 -3.88 10.02
CA GLN A 124 24.15 -2.80 9.15
C GLN A 124 24.97 -1.76 9.93
N GLN A 125 24.54 -1.40 11.14
CA GLN A 125 25.30 -0.52 12.02
C GLN A 125 26.66 -1.14 12.39
N ALA A 126 26.67 -2.43 12.76
CA ALA A 126 27.90 -3.15 13.09
C ALA A 126 28.87 -3.27 11.89
N ALA A 127 28.35 -3.49 10.68
CA ALA A 127 29.15 -3.55 9.46
C ALA A 127 29.73 -2.18 9.05
N HIS A 128 29.02 -1.07 9.32
CA HIS A 128 29.54 0.29 9.08
C HIS A 128 30.59 0.71 10.13
N GLN A 129 30.58 0.13 11.33
CA GLN A 129 31.62 0.35 12.35
C GLN A 129 32.90 -0.49 12.11
N LEU A 130 32.82 -1.52 11.26
CA LEU A 130 33.95 -2.38 10.85
C LEU A 130 34.68 -1.87 9.59
N ARG A 131 34.30 -0.70 9.06
CA ARG A 131 34.94 -0.03 7.92
C ARG A 131 35.55 1.29 8.36
#